data_AF-A0A7S3NYM3-F1
#
_entry.id   AF-A0A7S3NYM3-F1
#
_cell.length_a   1.000
_cell.length_b   1.000
_cell.length_c   1.000
_cell.angle_alpha   90.00
_cell.angle_beta   90.00
_cell.angle_gamma   90.00
#
_symmetry.space_group_name_H-M   'P 1'
#
loop_
_entity.id
_entity.type
_entity.pdbx_description
1 polymer ?
#
loop_
_entity_poly.entity_id
_entity_poly.type
_entity_poly.pdbx_seq_one_letter_code
_entity_poly.pdbx_strand_id
1 'polypeptide(L)'
;KQMFGDRPSSNLQSAAGKNVYIHVNPDEADHMLVDPAYKMEKLEEAYEKLEALFMAFQRVERESGPAVATPVATSKNLYSNWFDIEKSIRELDRMFVKVEKFEARQFIDPDNHDRREQRMLARKRDRWTDNYTYFFGGLTEEEQMYRDYFQTDLEEHPEDAVEDAFIDELDIASQGEFKFENYEFIESSVGEDPHDPLVDLIDSKIFKYQYRVNNDSMQDYIRRMDRVVSRQLERASRRDPAVNKNLHDIFEEGDRERTLGAQIYKLVKGQAADGKVAQETKAIRDYMYEESLHQYKDYFESDDEEADFFEYMEELPARDRIKLIEIFEDYTVPKKDGKGYVKIPRREYNPELSFFSNAALDLADFRDRVLPLAQDAARLDGTFKYQRVTEHEPQKVLQQRREYMNKFLEGHGQPVVEFGGDTLTSEELLSSDEFTQTAEQAQQVHDVEDVDDKSVESSHDEAEEYESISEQSHSDESDDSSDSSSSSSSSSDRSG
;
A
#
# COMPACT_ATOMS: atom_id res chain seq x y z
N LYS A 1 32.05 45.30 21.32
CA LYS A 1 30.79 45.17 20.55
C LYS A 1 30.04 43.98 21.13
N GLN A 2 29.08 44.28 22.01
CA GLN A 2 28.10 43.33 22.54
C GLN A 2 27.18 42.94 21.38
N MET A 3 27.16 41.66 21.04
CA MET A 3 26.03 41.01 20.36
C MET A 3 26.01 39.58 20.91
N PHE A 4 24.83 39.11 21.30
CA PHE A 4 24.57 37.84 22.00
C PHE A 4 24.93 37.83 23.48
N GLY A 5 23.99 38.29 24.30
CA GLY A 5 24.09 38.18 25.75
C GLY A 5 23.03 38.96 26.51
N ASP A 6 21.77 38.93 26.08
CA ASP A 6 20.67 39.12 27.04
C ASP A 6 20.67 37.87 27.92
N ARG A 7 21.40 37.95 29.02
CA ARG A 7 21.21 37.00 30.13
C ARG A 7 19.74 37.14 30.54
N PRO A 8 18.96 36.06 30.66
CA PRO A 8 17.63 36.18 31.23
C PRO A 8 17.79 36.84 32.60
N SER A 9 17.11 37.98 32.77
CA SER A 9 17.04 38.62 34.07
C SER A 9 16.49 37.59 35.06
N SER A 10 16.91 37.65 36.32
CA SER A 10 16.48 36.71 37.37
C SER A 10 14.97 36.71 37.66
N ASN A 11 14.19 37.48 36.90
CA ASN A 11 12.77 37.70 37.06
C ASN A 11 11.94 37.12 35.90
N LEU A 12 12.53 36.51 34.87
CA LEU A 12 11.77 35.91 33.78
C LEU A 12 11.34 34.48 34.14
N GLN A 13 10.04 34.20 34.05
CA GLN A 13 9.47 32.87 34.25
C GLN A 13 9.11 32.27 32.88
N SER A 14 9.41 30.99 32.68
CA SER A 14 9.09 30.31 31.41
C SER A 14 7.70 29.69 31.52
N ALA A 15 6.80 30.07 30.63
CA ALA A 15 5.49 29.46 30.49
C ALA A 15 5.48 28.50 29.30
N ALA A 16 5.02 27.28 29.52
CA ALA A 16 4.92 26.26 28.46
C ALA A 16 3.66 26.47 27.62
N GLY A 17 3.83 26.72 26.32
CA GLY A 17 2.80 26.51 25.29
C GLY A 17 2.87 25.09 24.73
N LYS A 18 1.90 24.70 23.89
CA LYS A 18 1.82 23.32 23.33
C LYS A 18 3.11 22.88 22.62
N ASN A 19 3.96 23.79 22.10
CA ASN A 19 5.27 23.49 21.50
C ASN A 19 6.31 24.64 21.58
N VAL A 20 6.04 25.74 22.31
CA VAL A 20 6.91 26.93 22.37
C VAL A 20 7.05 27.40 23.83
N TYR A 21 8.28 27.70 24.26
CA TYR A 21 8.55 28.33 25.55
C TYR A 21 8.53 29.84 25.40
N ILE A 22 7.62 30.50 26.12
CA ILE A 22 7.60 31.96 26.18
C ILE A 22 8.23 32.37 27.51
N HIS A 23 9.27 33.20 27.45
CA HIS A 23 9.81 33.85 28.63
C HIS A 23 8.98 35.10 28.91
N VAL A 24 8.30 35.11 30.05
CA VAL A 24 7.29 36.10 30.42
C VAL A 24 7.67 36.68 31.78
N ASN A 25 7.46 37.97 32.00
CA ASN A 25 7.64 38.56 33.33
C ASN A 25 6.60 37.97 34.31
N PRO A 26 6.83 38.00 35.64
CA PRO A 26 5.93 37.36 36.60
C PRO A 26 4.52 37.98 36.56
N ASP A 27 4.45 39.30 36.39
CA ASP A 27 3.18 40.04 36.27
C ASP A 27 2.42 39.69 34.98
N GLU A 28 3.15 39.44 33.88
CA GLU A 28 2.57 39.02 32.61
C GLU A 28 2.15 37.55 32.64
N ALA A 29 2.86 36.70 33.40
CA ALA A 29 2.53 35.29 33.59
C ALA A 29 1.21 35.15 34.35
N ASP A 30 0.99 35.98 35.38
CA ASP A 30 -0.29 36.07 36.09
C ASP A 30 -1.42 36.52 35.15
N HIS A 31 -1.16 37.50 34.27
CA HIS A 31 -2.12 37.92 33.26
C HIS A 31 -2.48 36.80 32.25
N MET A 32 -1.51 36.01 31.79
CA MET A 32 -1.78 34.86 30.91
C MET A 32 -2.56 33.73 31.60
N LEU A 33 -2.50 33.64 32.93
CA LEU A 33 -3.27 32.65 33.70
C LEU A 33 -4.72 33.08 33.93
N VAL A 34 -4.96 34.40 34.02
CA VAL A 34 -6.28 34.96 34.33
C VAL A 34 -7.08 35.33 33.08
N ASP A 35 -6.41 35.75 31.98
CA ASP A 35 -7.07 36.18 30.75
C ASP A 35 -6.73 35.25 29.56
N PRO A 36 -7.68 34.42 29.10
CA PRO A 36 -7.46 33.51 27.98
C PRO A 36 -7.28 34.24 26.64
N ALA A 37 -7.84 35.44 26.46
CA ALA A 37 -7.65 36.20 25.23
C ALA A 37 -6.21 36.73 25.13
N TYR A 38 -5.68 37.27 26.23
CA TYR A 38 -4.29 37.72 26.32
C TYR A 38 -3.29 36.59 26.12
N LYS A 39 -3.59 35.39 26.64
CA LYS A 39 -2.79 34.18 26.41
C LYS A 39 -2.74 33.79 24.93
N MET A 40 -3.87 33.87 24.22
CA MET A 40 -3.92 33.54 22.78
C MET A 40 -3.11 34.54 21.95
N GLU A 41 -3.27 35.83 22.22
CA GLU A 41 -2.49 36.91 21.57
C GLU A 41 -0.98 36.71 21.78
N LYS A 42 -0.55 36.38 23.00
CA LYS A 42 0.87 36.13 23.30
C LYS A 42 1.42 34.87 22.63
N LEU A 43 0.61 33.83 22.49
CA LEU A 43 0.99 32.63 21.75
C LEU A 43 1.12 32.93 20.25
N GLU A 44 0.19 33.68 19.67
CA GLU A 44 0.23 34.13 18.28
C GLU A 44 1.49 34.97 18.01
N GLU A 45 1.79 35.97 18.86
CA GLU A 45 3.01 36.78 18.76
C GLU A 45 4.29 35.92 18.82
N ALA A 46 4.30 34.86 19.64
CA ALA A 46 5.43 33.93 19.72
C ALA A 46 5.56 33.06 18.46
N TYR A 47 4.45 32.62 17.89
CA TYR A 47 4.43 31.89 16.61
C TYR A 47 4.93 32.76 15.46
N GLU A 48 4.44 33.99 15.32
CA GLU A 48 4.89 34.93 14.29
C GLU A 48 6.40 35.20 14.37
N LYS A 49 6.94 35.36 15.59
CA LYS A 49 8.39 35.54 15.79
C LYS A 49 9.19 34.31 15.38
N LEU A 50 8.69 33.12 15.70
CA LEU A 50 9.33 31.86 15.33
C LEU A 50 9.33 31.68 13.81
N GLU A 51 8.20 31.96 13.15
CA GLU A 51 8.08 31.94 11.70
C GLU A 51 9.03 32.95 11.04
N ALA A 52 9.06 34.20 11.53
CA ALA A 52 9.99 35.23 11.04
C ALA A 52 11.46 34.82 11.19
N LEU A 53 11.81 34.16 12.30
CA LEU A 53 13.15 33.65 12.56
C LEU A 53 13.50 32.46 11.63
N PHE A 54 12.55 31.56 11.37
CA PHE A 54 12.70 30.49 10.39
C PHE A 54 12.92 31.03 8.97
N MET A 55 12.12 32.01 8.55
CA MET A 55 12.28 32.72 7.27
C MET A 55 13.63 33.44 7.18
N ALA A 56 14.09 34.03 8.28
CA ALA A 56 15.42 34.65 8.35
C ALA A 56 16.54 33.61 8.22
N PHE A 57 16.41 32.44 8.84
CA PHE A 57 17.38 31.35 8.67
C PHE A 57 17.43 30.85 7.22
N GLN A 58 16.28 30.59 6.61
CA GLN A 58 16.22 30.21 5.18
C GLN A 58 16.88 31.27 4.29
N ARG A 59 16.69 32.56 4.60
CA ARG A 59 17.32 33.65 3.85
C ARG A 59 18.83 33.68 4.06
N VAL A 60 19.30 33.49 5.30
CA VAL A 60 20.73 33.39 5.61
C VAL A 60 21.35 32.20 4.90
N GLU A 61 20.69 31.04 4.87
CA GLU A 61 21.13 29.84 4.14
C GLU A 61 21.25 30.13 2.63
N ARG A 62 20.26 30.79 2.04
CA ARG A 62 20.33 31.23 0.63
C ARG A 62 21.47 32.22 0.37
N GLU A 63 21.71 33.15 1.29
CA GLU A 63 22.74 34.20 1.17
C GLU A 63 24.15 33.70 1.50
N SER A 64 24.29 32.65 2.34
CA SER A 64 25.58 32.06 2.72
C SER A 64 26.29 31.29 1.61
N GLY A 65 25.67 31.19 0.43
CA GLY A 65 26.11 30.35 -0.67
C GLY A 65 25.97 28.87 -0.33
N PRO A 66 26.29 27.94 -1.28
CA PRO A 66 26.39 26.54 -0.92
C PRO A 66 27.56 26.43 0.06
N ALA A 67 27.26 26.26 1.35
CA ALA A 67 28.23 25.66 2.25
C ALA A 67 28.71 24.38 1.54
N VAL A 68 30.02 24.13 1.52
CA VAL A 68 30.55 22.82 1.12
C VAL A 68 29.84 21.84 2.04
N ALA A 69 28.82 21.17 1.52
CA ALA A 69 27.97 20.29 2.30
C ALA A 69 28.87 19.17 2.76
N THR A 70 29.35 19.26 3.98
CA THR A 70 30.05 18.14 4.60
C THR A 70 29.06 16.99 4.66
N PRO A 71 29.41 15.81 4.13
CA PRO A 71 28.50 14.69 4.08
C PRO A 71 28.03 14.37 5.49
N VAL A 72 26.75 14.08 5.63
CA VAL A 72 26.15 13.76 6.92
C VAL A 72 26.60 12.35 7.30
N ALA A 73 27.42 12.27 8.34
CA ALA A 73 27.78 11.00 8.95
C ALA A 73 26.52 10.29 9.46
N THR A 74 26.17 9.17 8.83
CA THR A 74 24.97 8.39 9.16
C THR A 74 25.26 6.90 9.06
N SER A 75 24.39 6.07 9.64
CA SER A 75 24.48 4.61 9.43
C SER A 75 23.55 4.18 8.30
N LYS A 76 23.88 3.10 7.58
CA LYS A 76 23.03 2.54 6.53
C LYS A 76 21.60 2.28 7.01
N ASN A 77 21.45 1.70 8.21
CA ASN A 77 20.15 1.46 8.83
C ASN A 77 19.36 2.75 9.08
N LEU A 78 20.03 3.83 9.50
CA LEU A 78 19.36 5.11 9.74
C LEU A 78 18.91 5.74 8.42
N TYR A 79 19.74 5.67 7.39
CA TYR A 79 19.37 6.10 6.03
C TYR A 79 18.15 5.31 5.52
N SER A 80 18.17 3.98 5.64
CA SER A 80 17.05 3.12 5.25
C SER A 80 15.76 3.51 5.98
N ASN A 81 15.82 3.68 7.30
CA ASN A 81 14.67 4.10 8.08
C ASN A 81 14.14 5.48 7.68
N TRP A 82 15.01 6.45 7.40
CA TRP A 82 14.59 7.77 6.94
C TRP A 82 13.90 7.72 5.59
N PHE A 83 14.42 6.91 4.66
CA PHE A 83 13.80 6.72 3.36
C PHE A 83 12.43 6.03 3.47
N ASP A 84 12.31 5.01 4.32
CA ASP A 84 11.04 4.33 4.58
C ASP A 84 10.01 5.26 5.26
N ILE A 85 10.47 6.16 6.14
CA ILE A 85 9.63 7.21 6.72
C ILE A 85 9.11 8.13 5.64
N GLU A 86 9.96 8.63 4.74
CA GLU A 86 9.54 9.52 3.65
C GLU A 86 8.52 8.83 2.73
N LYS A 87 8.74 7.56 2.37
CA LYS A 87 7.76 6.75 1.64
C LYS A 87 6.42 6.67 2.37
N SER A 88 6.43 6.44 3.68
CA SER A 88 5.21 6.37 4.48
C SER A 88 4.48 7.72 4.58
N ILE A 89 5.21 8.85 4.58
CA ILE A 89 4.62 10.19 4.56
C ILE A 89 3.86 10.40 3.25
N ARG A 90 4.47 10.07 2.10
CA ARG A 90 3.79 10.19 0.80
C ARG A 90 2.56 9.30 0.69
N GLU A 91 2.62 8.08 1.25
CA GLU A 91 1.45 7.21 1.33
C GLU A 91 0.32 7.83 2.16
N LEU A 92 0.64 8.40 3.32
CA LEU A 92 -0.32 9.09 4.16
C LEU A 92 -0.93 10.31 3.45
N ASP A 93 -0.13 11.13 2.78
CA ASP A 93 -0.60 12.30 2.04
C ASP A 93 -1.62 11.90 0.95
N ARG A 94 -1.35 10.82 0.20
CA ARG A 94 -2.34 10.29 -0.76
C ARG A 94 -3.64 9.87 -0.08
N MET A 95 -3.55 9.18 1.05
CA MET A 95 -4.73 8.75 1.79
C MET A 95 -5.53 9.95 2.31
N PHE A 96 -4.87 11.01 2.79
CA PHE A 96 -5.53 12.25 3.16
C PHE A 96 -6.26 12.90 1.97
N VAL A 97 -5.61 12.99 0.81
CA VAL A 97 -6.25 13.51 -0.41
C VAL A 97 -7.47 12.67 -0.80
N LYS A 98 -7.42 11.33 -0.66
CA LYS A 98 -8.56 10.45 -0.93
C LYS A 98 -9.73 10.70 0.04
N VAL A 99 -9.43 10.89 1.32
CA VAL A 99 -10.44 11.21 2.35
C VAL A 99 -11.06 12.59 2.11
N GLU A 100 -10.23 13.61 1.86
CA GLU A 100 -10.71 14.95 1.54
C GLU A 100 -11.59 14.96 0.29
N LYS A 101 -11.20 14.20 -0.76
CA LYS A 101 -12.02 14.02 -1.97
C LYS A 101 -13.37 13.38 -1.66
N PHE A 102 -13.41 12.41 -0.75
CA PHE A 102 -14.66 11.78 -0.32
C PHE A 102 -15.58 12.77 0.41
N GLU A 103 -15.06 13.46 1.43
CA GLU A 103 -15.83 14.43 2.22
C GLU A 103 -16.30 15.64 1.39
N ALA A 104 -15.42 16.16 0.52
CA ALA A 104 -15.74 17.31 -0.32
C ALA A 104 -16.82 16.99 -1.36
N ARG A 105 -17.00 15.73 -1.75
CA ARG A 105 -17.93 15.35 -2.83
C ARG A 105 -19.39 15.60 -2.48
N GLN A 106 -19.75 15.51 -1.21
CA GLN A 106 -21.09 15.88 -0.71
C GLN A 106 -21.45 17.33 -1.08
N PHE A 107 -20.46 18.23 -1.09
CA PHE A 107 -20.66 19.64 -1.40
C PHE A 107 -20.50 19.97 -2.89
N ILE A 108 -19.65 19.25 -3.61
CA ILE A 108 -19.35 19.51 -5.02
C ILE A 108 -20.43 18.91 -5.95
N ASP A 109 -20.94 17.72 -5.62
CA ASP A 109 -21.82 16.92 -6.49
C ASP A 109 -22.93 16.24 -5.67
N PRO A 110 -23.86 17.03 -5.08
CA PRO A 110 -24.88 16.50 -4.18
C PRO A 110 -25.85 15.53 -4.87
N ASP A 111 -26.19 15.79 -6.15
CA ASP A 111 -27.16 14.98 -6.89
C ASP A 111 -26.67 13.53 -7.11
N ASN A 112 -25.36 13.33 -7.33
CA ASN A 112 -24.79 12.00 -7.47
C ASN A 112 -24.36 11.38 -6.13
N HIS A 113 -24.10 12.20 -5.11
CA HIS A 113 -23.65 11.77 -3.79
C HIS A 113 -24.62 10.77 -3.18
N ASP A 114 -25.91 11.11 -3.09
CA ASP A 114 -26.93 10.26 -2.47
C ASP A 114 -27.00 8.88 -3.14
N ARG A 115 -26.93 8.85 -4.48
CA ARG A 115 -26.95 7.59 -5.24
C ARG A 115 -25.70 6.74 -4.99
N ARG A 116 -24.52 7.37 -4.89
CA ARG A 116 -23.26 6.68 -4.60
C ARG A 116 -23.24 6.14 -3.17
N GLU A 117 -23.73 6.93 -2.21
CA GLU A 117 -23.84 6.53 -0.81
C GLU A 117 -24.81 5.37 -0.62
N GLN A 118 -26.00 5.42 -1.23
CA GLN A 118 -26.95 4.31 -1.17
C GLN A 118 -26.36 3.01 -1.73
N ARG A 119 -25.62 3.09 -2.84
CA ARG A 119 -24.93 1.94 -3.45
C ARG A 119 -23.87 1.36 -2.50
N MET A 120 -23.04 2.22 -1.91
CA MET A 120 -22.02 1.84 -0.95
C MET A 120 -22.64 1.14 0.27
N LEU A 121 -23.69 1.72 0.86
CA LEU A 121 -24.37 1.15 2.02
C LEU A 121 -25.08 -0.18 1.71
N ALA A 122 -25.71 -0.29 0.54
CA ALA A 122 -26.34 -1.53 0.10
C ALA A 122 -25.32 -2.66 -0.07
N ARG A 123 -24.16 -2.39 -0.70
CA ARG A 123 -23.09 -3.37 -0.87
C ARG A 123 -22.39 -3.74 0.43
N LYS A 124 -22.22 -2.77 1.33
CA LYS A 124 -21.75 -3.03 2.70
C LYS A 124 -22.70 -3.99 3.42
N ARG A 125 -24.01 -3.74 3.33
CA ARG A 125 -25.03 -4.62 3.92
C ARG A 125 -24.91 -6.03 3.37
N ASP A 126 -24.80 -6.18 2.05
CA ASP A 126 -24.63 -7.47 1.39
C ASP A 126 -23.35 -8.20 1.86
N ARG A 127 -22.21 -7.51 2.00
CA ARG A 127 -20.95 -8.10 2.53
C ARG A 127 -21.03 -8.54 3.99
N TRP A 128 -21.75 -7.79 4.85
CA TRP A 128 -21.75 -7.99 6.30
C TRP A 128 -22.94 -8.77 6.85
N THR A 129 -24.10 -8.63 6.20
CA THR A 129 -25.37 -9.19 6.67
C THR A 129 -25.67 -10.50 5.98
N ASP A 130 -25.52 -10.52 4.66
CA ASP A 130 -25.97 -11.62 3.81
C ASP A 130 -24.84 -12.63 3.55
N ASN A 131 -23.58 -12.18 3.65
CA ASN A 131 -22.39 -13.00 3.38
C ASN A 131 -21.39 -13.03 4.55
N TYR A 132 -20.53 -14.06 4.53
CA TYR A 132 -19.21 -14.02 5.16
C TYR A 132 -18.21 -13.53 4.12
N THR A 133 -17.61 -12.36 4.35
CA THR A 133 -16.66 -11.77 3.40
C THR A 133 -15.24 -11.97 3.91
N TYR A 134 -14.37 -12.53 3.07
CA TYR A 134 -12.94 -12.60 3.30
C TYR A 134 -12.24 -11.59 2.42
N PHE A 135 -11.55 -10.63 3.02
CA PHE A 135 -10.74 -9.63 2.31
C PHE A 135 -9.31 -10.13 2.19
N PHE A 136 -8.73 -10.00 1.00
CA PHE A 136 -7.37 -10.41 0.69
C PHE A 136 -6.53 -9.23 0.21
N GLY A 137 -5.20 -9.38 0.23
CA GLY A 137 -4.28 -8.32 -0.22
C GLY A 137 -4.16 -7.12 0.74
N GLY A 138 -4.68 -7.22 1.97
CA GLY A 138 -4.71 -6.09 2.91
C GLY A 138 -5.87 -5.12 2.69
N LEU A 139 -6.83 -5.48 1.83
CA LEU A 139 -8.05 -4.70 1.63
C LEU A 139 -8.85 -4.62 2.94
N THR A 140 -9.28 -3.41 3.30
CA THR A 140 -10.17 -3.19 4.44
C THR A 140 -11.60 -2.93 3.96
N GLU A 141 -12.60 -3.11 4.84
CA GLU A 141 -13.98 -2.74 4.50
C GLU A 141 -14.09 -1.25 4.15
N GLU A 142 -13.35 -0.38 4.84
CA GLU A 142 -13.36 1.06 4.59
C GLU A 142 -12.82 1.38 3.20
N GLU A 143 -11.73 0.74 2.79
CA GLU A 143 -11.19 0.86 1.43
C GLU A 143 -12.17 0.30 0.39
N GLN A 144 -12.86 -0.82 0.69
CA GLN A 144 -13.87 -1.35 -0.23
C GLN A 144 -15.11 -0.45 -0.33
N MET A 145 -15.52 0.21 0.76
CA MET A 145 -16.58 1.21 0.75
C MET A 145 -16.18 2.40 -0.13
N TYR A 146 -14.93 2.86 -0.05
CA TYR A 146 -14.39 3.88 -0.94
C TYR A 146 -14.49 3.45 -2.41
N ARG A 147 -14.07 2.21 -2.73
CA ARG A 147 -14.17 1.64 -4.08
C ARG A 147 -15.62 1.57 -4.58
N ASP A 148 -16.57 1.20 -3.73
CA ASP A 148 -17.98 1.16 -4.10
C ASP A 148 -18.56 2.56 -4.36
N TYR A 149 -18.14 3.56 -3.59
CA TYR A 149 -18.56 4.93 -3.74
C TYR A 149 -17.98 5.59 -5.01
N PHE A 150 -16.72 5.30 -5.32
CA PHE A 150 -15.99 5.85 -6.48
C PHE A 150 -15.98 4.91 -7.70
N GLN A 151 -16.85 3.90 -7.75
CA GLN A 151 -16.84 2.89 -8.80
C GLN A 151 -16.70 3.46 -10.23
N THR A 152 -17.51 4.46 -10.59
CA THR A 152 -17.46 5.05 -11.95
C THR A 152 -16.14 5.76 -12.23
N ASP A 153 -15.58 6.39 -11.21
CA ASP A 153 -14.36 7.18 -11.33
C ASP A 153 -13.14 6.24 -11.41
N LEU A 154 -13.19 5.11 -10.70
CA LEU A 154 -12.18 4.05 -10.75
C LEU A 154 -12.24 3.22 -12.05
N GLU A 155 -13.43 3.12 -12.67
CA GLU A 155 -13.58 2.49 -14.00
C GLU A 155 -12.93 3.34 -15.10
N GLU A 156 -13.00 4.67 -15.00
CA GLU A 156 -12.35 5.60 -15.95
C GLU A 156 -10.85 5.80 -15.65
N HIS A 157 -10.49 5.84 -14.37
CA HIS A 157 -9.13 6.08 -13.87
C HIS A 157 -8.79 5.07 -12.77
N PRO A 158 -8.29 3.88 -13.14
CA PRO A 158 -7.92 2.88 -12.14
C PRO A 158 -6.79 3.39 -11.26
N GLU A 159 -6.98 3.29 -9.95
CA GLU A 159 -5.95 3.58 -8.96
C GLU A 159 -5.19 2.28 -8.66
N ASP A 160 -3.87 2.28 -8.83
CA ASP A 160 -2.99 1.16 -8.45
C ASP A 160 -1.97 1.64 -7.41
N ALA A 161 -2.13 1.13 -6.18
CA ALA A 161 -1.26 1.49 -5.06
C ALA A 161 0.21 1.13 -5.31
N VAL A 162 0.50 0.10 -6.13
CA VAL A 162 1.88 -0.30 -6.44
C VAL A 162 2.53 0.70 -7.41
N GLU A 163 1.76 1.16 -8.40
CA GLU A 163 2.22 2.19 -9.34
C GLU A 163 2.41 3.53 -8.62
N ASP A 164 1.46 3.92 -7.78
CA ASP A 164 1.53 5.13 -6.97
C ASP A 164 2.78 5.11 -6.05
N ALA A 165 3.03 4.01 -5.35
CA ALA A 165 4.19 3.87 -4.46
C ALA A 165 5.52 3.96 -5.21
N PHE A 166 5.56 3.45 -6.44
CA PHE A 166 6.73 3.57 -7.30
C PHE A 166 6.94 5.01 -7.78
N ILE A 167 5.87 5.74 -8.10
CA ILE A 167 5.93 7.17 -8.45
C ILE A 167 6.48 7.99 -7.27
N ASP A 168 6.02 7.73 -6.04
CA ASP A 168 6.57 8.40 -4.86
C ASP A 168 8.07 8.18 -4.72
N GLU A 169 8.53 6.95 -4.95
CA GLU A 169 9.96 6.63 -4.87
C GLU A 169 10.78 7.42 -5.89
N LEU A 170 10.26 7.58 -7.12
CA LEU A 170 10.89 8.43 -8.13
C LEU A 170 10.86 9.92 -7.73
N ASP A 171 9.76 10.39 -7.15
CA ASP A 171 9.63 11.77 -6.67
C ASP A 171 10.65 12.05 -5.55
N ILE A 172 10.77 11.16 -4.57
CA ILE A 172 11.74 11.27 -3.47
C ILE A 172 13.17 11.29 -4.03
N ALA A 173 13.46 10.40 -4.98
CA ALA A 173 14.77 10.38 -5.64
C ALA A 173 15.05 11.69 -6.41
N SER A 174 14.02 12.26 -7.06
CA SER A 174 14.16 13.50 -7.83
C SER A 174 14.51 14.73 -6.98
N GLN A 175 14.09 14.75 -5.71
CA GLN A 175 14.45 15.81 -4.76
C GLN A 175 15.96 15.84 -4.47
N GLY A 176 16.63 14.70 -4.63
CA GLY A 176 18.08 14.59 -4.49
C GLY A 176 18.59 14.64 -3.05
N GLU A 177 17.71 14.67 -2.05
CA GLU A 177 18.08 14.66 -0.63
C GLU A 177 18.81 13.36 -0.26
N PHE A 178 18.32 12.24 -0.78
CA PHE A 178 18.81 10.88 -0.51
C PHE A 178 20.02 10.44 -1.35
N LYS A 179 20.70 11.36 -2.08
CA LYS A 179 21.91 11.01 -2.84
C LYS A 179 23.05 10.59 -1.92
N PHE A 180 23.79 9.55 -2.28
CA PHE A 180 24.87 9.04 -1.43
C PHE A 180 26.01 10.05 -1.23
N GLU A 181 26.23 10.96 -2.18
CA GLU A 181 27.21 12.05 -2.04
C GLU A 181 26.95 12.95 -0.82
N ASN A 182 25.70 13.02 -0.36
CA ASN A 182 25.31 13.80 0.81
C ASN A 182 25.59 13.08 2.14
N TYR A 183 25.98 11.80 2.12
CA TYR A 183 26.12 10.97 3.31
C TYR A 183 27.47 10.30 3.40
N GLU A 184 27.96 10.17 4.62
CA GLU A 184 29.14 9.34 4.94
C GLU A 184 28.65 8.18 5.81
N PHE A 185 28.76 6.96 5.30
CA PHE A 185 28.20 5.78 5.98
C PHE A 185 29.16 5.22 7.04
N ILE A 186 28.88 5.50 8.31
CA ILE A 186 29.65 5.07 9.48
C ILE A 186 28.87 3.99 10.26
N GLU A 187 29.58 3.05 10.88
CA GLU A 187 28.94 2.04 11.75
C GLU A 187 28.56 2.64 13.11
N SER A 188 27.28 2.58 13.47
CA SER A 188 26.77 3.15 14.72
C SER A 188 27.11 2.33 15.98
N SER A 189 27.73 1.16 15.82
CA SER A 189 28.01 0.19 16.89
C SER A 189 29.30 0.45 17.65
N VAL A 190 30.23 1.27 17.10
CA VAL A 190 31.54 1.52 17.70
C VAL A 190 31.54 2.88 18.40
N GLY A 191 31.38 2.85 19.72
CA GLY A 191 31.08 4.04 20.54
C GLY A 191 32.23 5.01 20.82
N GLU A 192 33.44 4.80 20.33
CA GLU A 192 34.60 5.65 20.70
C GLU A 192 35.43 6.18 19.52
N ASP A 193 35.41 5.54 18.36
CA ASP A 193 36.07 6.04 17.15
C ASP A 193 35.19 5.72 15.92
N PRO A 194 34.87 6.71 15.06
CA PRO A 194 34.29 6.44 13.75
C PRO A 194 35.35 5.70 12.92
N HIS A 195 35.32 4.37 12.99
CA HIS A 195 36.08 3.52 12.10
C HIS A 195 35.24 3.27 10.85
N ASP A 196 35.91 3.24 9.69
CA ASP A 196 35.34 2.62 8.50
C ASP A 196 34.83 1.24 8.93
N PRO A 197 33.57 0.87 8.63
CA PRO A 197 33.06 -0.42 9.04
C PRO A 197 34.01 -1.49 8.51
N LEU A 198 34.10 -2.64 9.17
CA LEU A 198 34.57 -3.84 8.49
C LEU A 198 33.46 -4.22 7.49
N VAL A 199 33.32 -3.40 6.44
CA VAL A 199 32.22 -3.45 5.49
C VAL A 199 32.29 -4.82 4.85
N ASP A 200 31.26 -5.62 5.09
CA ASP A 200 30.98 -6.73 4.21
C ASP A 200 30.74 -6.11 2.83
N LEU A 201 31.72 -6.30 1.92
CA LEU A 201 31.72 -5.74 0.58
C LEU A 201 30.36 -5.97 -0.09
N ILE A 202 29.76 -7.13 0.18
CA ILE A 202 28.48 -7.57 -0.35
C ILE A 202 27.33 -6.73 0.19
N ASP A 203 27.31 -6.47 1.50
CA ASP A 203 26.28 -5.62 2.12
C ASP A 203 26.38 -4.18 1.58
N SER A 204 27.57 -3.73 1.17
CA SER A 204 27.73 -2.46 0.44
C SER A 204 27.13 -2.49 -0.96
N LYS A 205 27.38 -3.56 -1.71
CA LYS A 205 26.83 -3.72 -3.06
C LYS A 205 25.32 -3.90 -3.05
N ILE A 206 24.78 -4.69 -2.10
CA ILE A 206 23.33 -4.83 -1.87
C ILE A 206 22.71 -3.48 -1.57
N PHE A 207 23.31 -2.71 -0.65
CA PHE A 207 22.81 -1.37 -0.31
C PHE A 207 22.83 -0.42 -1.51
N LYS A 208 23.91 -0.40 -2.31
CA LYS A 208 24.00 0.40 -3.55
C LYS A 208 22.91 0.00 -4.54
N TYR A 209 22.60 -1.30 -4.67
CA TYR A 209 21.54 -1.78 -5.55
C TYR A 209 20.14 -1.45 -5.02
N GLN A 210 19.87 -1.60 -3.73
CA GLN A 210 18.56 -1.31 -3.14
C GLN A 210 18.16 0.15 -3.35
N TYR A 211 19.07 1.09 -3.11
CA TYR A 211 18.82 2.53 -3.25
C TYR A 211 19.34 3.10 -4.57
N ARG A 212 19.47 2.26 -5.61
CA ARG A 212 19.97 2.65 -6.94
C ARG A 212 19.19 3.82 -7.56
N VAL A 213 17.89 3.90 -7.29
CA VAL A 213 17.00 4.99 -7.75
C VAL A 213 17.48 6.35 -7.25
N ASN A 214 17.97 6.42 -6.01
CA ASN A 214 18.36 7.67 -5.37
C ASN A 214 19.74 8.17 -5.80
N ASN A 215 20.60 7.25 -6.27
CA ASN A 215 21.99 7.55 -6.58
C ASN A 215 22.22 7.80 -8.08
N ASP A 216 21.49 7.10 -8.95
CA ASP A 216 21.60 7.29 -10.39
C ASP A 216 20.78 8.51 -10.86
N SER A 217 21.13 9.04 -12.04
CA SER A 217 20.24 9.98 -12.72
C SER A 217 18.96 9.25 -13.13
N MET A 218 17.82 9.96 -13.17
CA MET A 218 16.53 9.35 -13.53
C MET A 218 16.58 8.61 -14.87
N GLN A 219 17.28 9.17 -15.86
CA GLN A 219 17.46 8.55 -17.18
C GLN A 219 18.35 7.31 -17.14
N ASP A 220 19.44 7.36 -16.37
CA ASP A 220 20.34 6.22 -16.22
C ASP A 220 19.65 5.07 -15.49
N TYR A 221 18.91 5.38 -14.43
CA TYR A 221 18.07 4.42 -13.71
C TYR A 221 17.08 3.75 -14.67
N ILE A 222 16.30 4.52 -15.43
CA ILE A 222 15.33 4.00 -16.40
C ILE A 222 15.99 3.06 -17.39
N ARG A 223 17.09 3.49 -18.00
CA ARG A 223 17.81 2.73 -19.03
C ARG A 223 18.43 1.44 -18.48
N ARG A 224 19.05 1.50 -17.30
CA ARG A 224 19.64 0.32 -16.63
C ARG A 224 18.55 -0.64 -16.19
N MET A 225 17.46 -0.13 -15.64
CA MET A 225 16.32 -0.93 -15.19
C MET A 225 15.62 -1.61 -16.38
N ASP A 226 15.42 -0.93 -17.52
CA ASP A 226 14.86 -1.55 -18.73
C ASP A 226 15.70 -2.72 -19.22
N ARG A 227 17.03 -2.62 -19.13
CA ARG A 227 17.95 -3.71 -19.46
C ARG A 227 17.77 -4.92 -18.53
N VAL A 228 17.67 -4.67 -17.22
CA VAL A 228 17.44 -5.73 -16.22
C VAL A 228 16.13 -6.45 -16.50
N VAL A 229 15.04 -5.69 -16.71
CA VAL A 229 13.71 -6.29 -16.95
C VAL A 229 13.71 -7.05 -18.27
N SER A 230 14.12 -6.44 -19.37
CA SER A 230 14.11 -7.07 -20.70
C SER A 230 14.91 -8.38 -20.70
N ARG A 231 16.12 -8.39 -20.14
CA ARG A 231 16.95 -9.59 -20.05
C ARG A 231 16.40 -10.64 -19.08
N GLN A 232 15.78 -10.24 -17.97
CA GLN A 232 15.08 -11.20 -17.10
C GLN A 232 13.93 -11.87 -17.87
N LEU A 233 13.16 -11.11 -18.65
CA LEU A 233 12.07 -11.68 -19.46
C LEU A 233 12.59 -12.64 -20.54
N GLU A 234 13.70 -12.30 -21.19
CA GLU A 234 14.38 -13.20 -22.12
C GLU A 234 14.84 -14.50 -21.44
N ARG A 235 15.46 -14.40 -20.25
CA ARG A 235 15.86 -15.58 -19.46
C ARG A 235 14.66 -16.38 -18.99
N ALA A 236 13.59 -15.71 -18.59
CA ALA A 236 12.36 -16.35 -18.15
C ALA A 236 11.70 -17.17 -19.26
N SER A 237 11.82 -16.76 -20.53
CA SER A 237 11.32 -17.55 -21.67
C SER A 237 12.07 -18.88 -21.87
N ARG A 238 13.29 -19.02 -21.33
CA ARG A 238 14.14 -20.22 -21.47
C ARG A 238 14.31 -21.00 -20.16
N ARG A 239 13.59 -20.62 -19.09
CA ARG A 239 13.77 -21.20 -17.76
C ARG A 239 13.17 -22.60 -17.64
N ASP A 240 13.61 -23.34 -16.62
CA ASP A 240 13.04 -24.65 -16.28
C ASP A 240 11.54 -24.52 -15.96
N PRO A 241 10.66 -25.28 -16.64
CA PRO A 241 9.23 -25.31 -16.34
C PRO A 241 8.90 -25.62 -14.87
N ALA A 242 9.79 -26.31 -14.14
CA ALA A 242 9.62 -26.56 -12.71
C ALA A 242 9.51 -25.27 -11.87
N VAL A 243 10.07 -24.17 -12.35
CA VAL A 243 10.00 -22.83 -11.71
C VAL A 243 8.61 -22.21 -11.86
N ASN A 244 7.83 -22.62 -12.87
CA ASN A 244 6.48 -22.10 -13.14
C ASN A 244 5.38 -22.85 -12.38
N LYS A 245 5.71 -23.87 -11.60
CA LYS A 245 4.72 -24.57 -10.78
C LYS A 245 4.05 -23.61 -9.80
N ASN A 246 2.74 -23.75 -9.65
CA ASN A 246 1.97 -22.95 -8.70
C ASN A 246 2.43 -23.27 -7.27
N LEU A 247 2.83 -22.24 -6.54
CA LEU A 247 3.25 -22.38 -5.14
C LEU A 247 2.12 -22.92 -4.26
N HIS A 248 0.87 -22.55 -4.57
CA HIS A 248 -0.32 -23.07 -3.90
C HIS A 248 -0.37 -24.59 -3.93
N ASP A 249 -0.26 -25.18 -5.12
CA ASP A 249 -0.34 -26.63 -5.30
C ASP A 249 0.79 -27.34 -4.54
N ILE A 250 2.00 -26.79 -4.58
CA ILE A 250 3.17 -27.34 -3.87
C ILE A 250 2.92 -27.35 -2.36
N PHE A 251 2.42 -26.24 -1.80
CA PHE A 251 2.16 -26.14 -0.37
C PHE A 251 0.93 -26.93 0.06
N GLU A 252 -0.12 -26.99 -0.77
CA GLU A 252 -1.31 -27.77 -0.49
C GLU A 252 -0.98 -29.28 -0.44
N GLU A 253 -0.21 -29.77 -1.40
CA GLU A 253 0.31 -31.14 -1.38
C GLU A 253 1.17 -31.36 -0.13
N GLY A 254 2.02 -30.41 0.22
CA GLY A 254 2.83 -30.44 1.44
C GLY A 254 2.01 -30.57 2.71
N ASP A 255 0.92 -29.80 2.84
CA ASP A 255 0.04 -29.82 4.00
C ASP A 255 -0.79 -31.11 4.07
N ARG A 256 -1.31 -31.58 2.93
CA ARG A 256 -1.97 -32.90 2.84
C ARG A 256 -1.03 -34.01 3.31
N GLU A 257 0.24 -33.94 2.90
CA GLU A 257 1.27 -34.89 3.31
C GLU A 257 1.67 -34.77 4.79
N ARG A 258 1.50 -33.60 5.40
CA ARG A 258 1.75 -33.37 6.83
C ARG A 258 0.58 -33.81 7.73
N THR A 259 -0.61 -34.07 7.18
CA THR A 259 -1.72 -34.58 8.00
C THR A 259 -1.36 -35.90 8.68
N LEU A 260 -1.82 -36.07 9.92
CA LEU A 260 -1.45 -37.19 10.79
C LEU A 260 -1.81 -38.55 10.16
N GLY A 261 -2.92 -38.63 9.41
CA GLY A 261 -3.31 -39.82 8.65
C GLY A 261 -2.34 -40.17 7.52
N ALA A 262 -1.86 -39.17 6.77
CA ALA A 262 -0.88 -39.36 5.70
C ALA A 262 0.49 -39.77 6.25
N GLN A 263 0.91 -39.18 7.37
CA GLN A 263 2.16 -39.56 8.05
C GLN A 263 2.13 -41.01 8.55
N ILE A 264 1.02 -41.44 9.16
CA ILE A 264 0.85 -42.84 9.60
C ILE A 264 0.89 -43.78 8.39
N TYR A 265 0.20 -43.44 7.30
CA TYR A 265 0.22 -44.25 6.08
C TYR A 265 1.64 -44.40 5.49
N LYS A 266 2.40 -43.31 5.39
CA LYS A 266 3.79 -43.32 4.91
C LYS A 266 4.71 -44.16 5.82
N LEU A 267 4.53 -44.05 7.15
CA LEU A 267 5.26 -44.83 8.14
C LEU A 267 4.97 -46.34 7.99
N VAL A 268 3.70 -46.71 7.80
CA VAL A 268 3.28 -48.11 7.59
C VAL A 268 3.84 -48.68 6.29
N LYS A 269 4.00 -47.85 5.25
CA LYS A 269 4.57 -48.24 3.95
C LYS A 269 6.10 -48.20 3.89
N GLY A 270 6.78 -47.77 4.96
CA GLY A 270 8.24 -47.65 5.00
C GLY A 270 8.81 -46.58 4.07
N GLN A 271 8.02 -45.57 3.70
CA GLN A 271 8.48 -44.43 2.90
C GLN A 271 9.09 -43.37 3.83
N ALA A 272 10.21 -42.77 3.43
CA ALA A 272 10.80 -41.64 4.13
C ALA A 272 9.81 -40.47 4.18
N ALA A 273 9.70 -39.80 5.32
CA ALA A 273 8.79 -38.67 5.52
C ALA A 273 9.28 -37.37 4.85
N ASP A 274 10.25 -37.45 3.95
CA ASP A 274 11.06 -36.29 3.55
C ASP A 274 10.43 -35.46 2.44
N GLY A 275 10.10 -34.21 2.78
CA GLY A 275 10.62 -33.04 2.09
C GLY A 275 10.24 -32.80 0.63
N LYS A 276 9.15 -33.38 0.10
CA LYS A 276 8.70 -33.15 -1.29
C LYS A 276 8.63 -31.65 -1.63
N VAL A 277 8.06 -30.84 -0.73
CA VAL A 277 8.03 -29.36 -0.83
C VAL A 277 9.45 -28.79 -0.94
N ALA A 278 10.41 -29.24 -0.14
CA ALA A 278 11.78 -28.73 -0.16
C ALA A 278 12.52 -29.10 -1.47
N GLN A 279 12.19 -30.24 -2.07
CA GLN A 279 12.72 -30.68 -3.37
C GLN A 279 12.09 -29.89 -4.51
N GLU A 280 10.77 -29.70 -4.50
CA GLU A 280 10.05 -28.96 -5.54
C GLU A 280 10.37 -27.46 -5.51
N THR A 281 10.51 -26.88 -4.33
CA THR A 281 10.95 -25.48 -4.17
C THR A 281 12.44 -25.28 -4.41
N LYS A 282 13.23 -26.35 -4.59
CA LYS A 282 14.67 -26.22 -4.86
C LYS A 282 14.92 -25.48 -6.17
N ALA A 283 14.21 -25.85 -7.25
CA ALA A 283 14.34 -25.18 -8.54
C ALA A 283 14.02 -23.68 -8.45
N ILE A 284 13.02 -23.31 -7.64
CA ILE A 284 12.65 -21.91 -7.41
C ILE A 284 13.75 -21.16 -6.65
N ARG A 285 14.33 -21.77 -5.61
CA ARG A 285 15.43 -21.18 -4.83
C ARG A 285 16.70 -21.01 -5.64
N ASP A 286 17.05 -22.03 -6.43
CA ASP A 286 18.20 -22.00 -7.33
C ASP A 286 18.01 -20.90 -8.40
N TYR A 287 16.79 -20.75 -8.94
CA TYR A 287 16.45 -19.65 -9.85
C TYR A 287 16.57 -18.27 -9.20
N MET A 288 16.00 -18.06 -8.01
CA MET A 288 16.10 -16.77 -7.30
C MET A 288 17.55 -16.36 -7.08
N TYR A 289 18.40 -17.34 -6.79
CA TYR A 289 19.82 -17.17 -6.58
C TYR A 289 20.59 -16.82 -7.85
N GLU A 290 20.35 -17.51 -8.96
CA GLU A 290 21.02 -17.22 -10.23
C GLU A 290 20.55 -15.88 -10.81
N GLU A 291 19.24 -15.62 -10.73
CA GLU A 291 18.65 -14.43 -11.29
C GLU A 291 19.04 -13.17 -10.51
N SER A 292 19.22 -13.23 -9.19
CA SER A 292 19.69 -12.08 -8.42
C SER A 292 21.10 -11.62 -8.83
N LEU A 293 21.99 -12.57 -9.12
CA LEU A 293 23.32 -12.29 -9.67
C LEU A 293 23.23 -11.64 -11.05
N HIS A 294 22.36 -12.16 -11.90
CA HIS A 294 22.14 -11.60 -13.23
C HIS A 294 21.55 -10.19 -13.17
N GLN A 295 20.61 -9.92 -12.28
CA GLN A 295 20.04 -8.58 -12.10
C GLN A 295 21.09 -7.56 -11.66
N TYR A 296 21.96 -7.93 -10.73
CA TYR A 296 23.08 -7.07 -10.32
C TYR A 296 24.02 -6.77 -11.50
N LYS A 297 24.45 -7.82 -12.24
CA LYS A 297 25.31 -7.67 -13.43
C LYS A 297 24.64 -6.80 -14.50
N ASP A 298 23.38 -7.06 -14.80
CA ASP A 298 22.63 -6.35 -15.85
C ASP A 298 22.45 -4.86 -15.52
N TYR A 299 22.24 -4.52 -14.24
CA TYR A 299 22.07 -3.14 -13.83
C TYR A 299 23.39 -2.35 -13.91
N PHE A 300 24.47 -2.91 -13.39
CA PHE A 300 25.77 -2.23 -13.28
C PHE A 300 26.73 -2.51 -14.44
N GLU A 301 26.30 -3.20 -15.52
CA GLU A 301 27.18 -3.52 -16.65
C GLU A 301 27.85 -2.29 -17.30
N SER A 302 27.20 -1.12 -17.24
CA SER A 302 27.77 0.14 -17.74
C SER A 302 28.61 0.92 -16.72
N ASP A 303 28.77 0.40 -15.50
CA ASP A 303 29.50 1.04 -14.41
C ASP A 303 30.91 0.45 -14.31
N ASP A 304 31.92 1.22 -14.72
CA ASP A 304 33.31 0.78 -14.75
C ASP A 304 33.84 0.42 -13.35
N GLU A 305 33.28 1.03 -12.29
CA GLU A 305 33.65 0.76 -10.89
C GLU A 305 33.25 -0.64 -10.40
N GLU A 306 32.31 -1.29 -11.08
CA GLU A 306 31.77 -2.60 -10.69
C GLU A 306 32.45 -3.76 -11.44
N ALA A 307 33.31 -3.46 -12.42
CA ALA A 307 34.00 -4.48 -13.22
C ALA A 307 34.82 -5.47 -12.36
N ASP A 308 35.58 -4.95 -11.39
CA ASP A 308 36.37 -5.76 -10.45
C ASP A 308 35.47 -6.66 -9.57
N PHE A 309 34.29 -6.16 -9.21
CA PHE A 309 33.34 -6.94 -8.42
C PHE A 309 32.71 -8.07 -9.23
N PHE A 310 32.51 -7.89 -10.55
CA PHE A 310 31.98 -8.96 -11.40
C PHE A 310 32.89 -10.19 -11.47
N GLU A 311 34.20 -9.99 -11.48
CA GLU A 311 35.17 -11.08 -11.39
C GLU A 311 35.06 -11.79 -10.03
N TYR A 312 34.98 -11.01 -8.94
CA TYR A 312 34.83 -11.54 -7.59
C TYR A 312 33.51 -12.31 -7.37
N MET A 313 32.41 -11.90 -8.02
CA MET A 313 31.10 -12.53 -7.84
C MET A 313 31.07 -14.02 -8.20
N GLU A 314 31.91 -14.45 -9.16
CA GLU A 314 31.98 -15.85 -9.57
C GLU A 314 32.71 -16.72 -8.52
N GLU A 315 33.60 -16.11 -7.74
CA GLU A 315 34.39 -16.75 -6.68
C GLU A 315 33.76 -16.65 -5.29
N LEU A 316 32.61 -15.97 -5.16
CA LEU A 316 31.97 -15.74 -3.86
C LEU A 316 31.66 -17.05 -3.11
N PRO A 317 31.81 -17.08 -1.77
CA PRO A 317 31.32 -18.19 -0.96
C PRO A 317 29.79 -18.39 -1.11
N ALA A 318 29.30 -19.62 -0.91
CA ALA A 318 27.86 -19.90 -1.04
C ALA A 318 27.00 -19.07 -0.07
N ARG A 319 27.49 -18.82 1.15
CA ARG A 319 26.83 -17.97 2.16
C ARG A 319 26.56 -16.56 1.64
N ASP A 320 27.56 -16.03 0.96
CA ASP A 320 27.65 -14.65 0.52
C ASP A 320 26.81 -14.43 -0.74
N ARG A 321 26.77 -15.43 -1.63
CA ARG A 321 25.85 -15.44 -2.77
C ARG A 321 24.38 -15.55 -2.33
N ILE A 322 24.09 -16.23 -1.22
CA ILE A 322 22.73 -16.27 -0.66
C ILE A 322 22.25 -14.88 -0.21
N LYS A 323 23.14 -14.03 0.32
CA LYS A 323 22.78 -12.65 0.70
C LYS A 323 22.27 -11.84 -0.50
N LEU A 324 22.85 -12.06 -1.69
CA LEU A 324 22.41 -11.40 -2.92
C LEU A 324 20.98 -11.78 -3.33
N ILE A 325 20.34 -12.77 -2.71
CA ILE A 325 18.90 -13.01 -2.94
C ILE A 325 18.06 -11.82 -2.45
N GLU A 326 18.56 -10.98 -1.54
CA GLU A 326 17.83 -9.81 -1.01
C GLU A 326 17.48 -8.79 -2.10
N ILE A 327 18.26 -8.71 -3.19
CA ILE A 327 18.00 -7.80 -4.31
C ILE A 327 17.10 -8.42 -5.39
N PHE A 328 16.69 -9.68 -5.24
CA PHE A 328 15.90 -10.39 -6.24
C PHE A 328 14.51 -9.78 -6.38
N GLU A 329 14.18 -9.34 -7.58
CA GLU A 329 12.82 -8.97 -7.95
C GLU A 329 12.33 -9.84 -9.12
N ASP A 330 11.13 -10.42 -9.03
CA ASP A 330 10.57 -11.19 -10.14
C ASP A 330 9.66 -10.31 -11.01
N TYR A 331 10.15 -9.84 -12.16
CA TYR A 331 9.33 -9.08 -13.11
C TYR A 331 8.37 -9.95 -13.95
N THR A 332 8.35 -11.27 -13.74
CA THR A 332 7.33 -12.15 -14.35
C THR A 332 6.07 -12.31 -13.50
N VAL A 333 6.08 -11.74 -12.30
CA VAL A 333 4.91 -11.67 -11.42
C VAL A 333 4.26 -10.30 -11.62
N PRO A 334 2.95 -10.23 -11.94
CA PRO A 334 2.26 -8.96 -12.12
C PRO A 334 2.24 -8.21 -10.78
N LYS A 335 2.90 -7.06 -10.74
CA LYS A 335 2.94 -6.17 -9.58
C LYS A 335 1.71 -5.25 -9.55
N LYS A 336 0.51 -5.83 -9.64
CA LYS A 336 -0.75 -5.08 -9.52
C LYS A 336 -1.26 -5.13 -8.09
N ASP A 337 -2.12 -4.18 -7.73
CA ASP A 337 -2.86 -4.24 -6.48
C ASP A 337 -3.78 -5.48 -6.44
N GLY A 338 -3.29 -6.57 -5.85
CA GLY A 338 -4.00 -7.83 -5.70
C GLY A 338 -5.10 -7.80 -4.63
N LYS A 339 -5.60 -6.62 -4.27
CA LYS A 339 -6.64 -6.42 -3.27
C LYS A 339 -8.02 -6.78 -3.82
N GLY A 340 -8.74 -7.57 -3.06
CA GLY A 340 -10.12 -7.94 -3.38
C GLY A 340 -10.78 -8.68 -2.22
N TYR A 341 -11.94 -9.25 -2.49
CA TYR A 341 -12.66 -10.03 -1.49
C TYR A 341 -13.44 -11.18 -2.12
N VAL A 342 -13.67 -12.22 -1.33
CA VAL A 342 -14.54 -13.35 -1.68
C VAL A 342 -15.75 -13.33 -0.73
N LYS A 343 -16.95 -13.52 -1.28
CA LYS A 343 -18.18 -13.66 -0.51
C LYS A 343 -18.55 -15.13 -0.40
N ILE A 344 -18.84 -15.58 0.81
CA ILE A 344 -19.40 -16.90 1.08
C ILE A 344 -20.83 -16.70 1.59
N PRO A 345 -21.86 -17.15 0.86
CA PRO A 345 -23.25 -16.89 1.24
C PRO A 345 -23.59 -17.54 2.56
N ARG A 346 -24.24 -16.77 3.45
CA ARG A 346 -24.75 -17.30 4.71
C ARG A 346 -25.91 -18.24 4.45
N ARG A 347 -26.11 -19.13 5.41
CA ARG A 347 -27.30 -19.98 5.43
C ARG A 347 -28.55 -19.12 5.61
N GLU A 348 -29.59 -19.46 4.85
CA GLU A 348 -30.89 -18.79 5.01
C GLU A 348 -31.49 -19.07 6.39
N TYR A 349 -32.08 -18.03 6.98
CA TYR A 349 -32.75 -18.15 8.27
C TYR A 349 -34.03 -18.98 8.10
N ASN A 350 -34.11 -20.14 8.76
CA ASN A 350 -35.32 -20.95 8.74
C ASN A 350 -36.31 -20.45 9.80
N PRO A 351 -37.49 -19.89 9.40
CA PRO A 351 -38.47 -19.35 10.35
C PRO A 351 -39.15 -20.41 11.22
N GLU A 352 -39.10 -21.69 10.83
CA GLU A 352 -39.69 -22.80 11.58
C GLU A 352 -38.82 -23.25 12.78
N LEU A 353 -37.55 -22.85 12.79
CA LEU A 353 -36.60 -23.19 13.84
C LEU A 353 -36.49 -22.06 14.89
N SER A 354 -36.23 -22.46 16.14
CA SER A 354 -35.86 -21.52 17.20
C SER A 354 -34.58 -20.76 16.82
N PHE A 355 -34.47 -19.51 17.26
CA PHE A 355 -33.25 -18.70 17.16
C PHE A 355 -31.97 -19.48 17.54
N PHE A 356 -32.00 -20.23 18.65
CA PHE A 356 -30.83 -21.02 19.09
C PHE A 356 -30.53 -22.21 18.18
N SER A 357 -31.56 -22.82 17.60
CA SER A 357 -31.37 -23.92 16.64
C SER A 357 -30.79 -23.41 15.34
N ASN A 358 -31.20 -22.22 14.88
CA ASN A 358 -30.59 -21.57 13.74
C ASN A 358 -29.13 -21.21 14.03
N ALA A 359 -28.84 -20.59 15.17
CA ALA A 359 -27.47 -20.26 15.56
C ALA A 359 -26.56 -21.51 15.65
N ALA A 360 -27.07 -22.63 16.15
CA ALA A 360 -26.30 -23.88 16.20
C ALA A 360 -25.99 -24.46 14.81
N LEU A 361 -26.95 -24.37 13.89
CA LEU A 361 -26.76 -24.79 12.50
C LEU A 361 -25.84 -23.83 11.73
N ASP A 362 -25.91 -22.53 12.01
CA ASP A 362 -24.99 -21.55 11.45
C ASP A 362 -23.56 -21.80 11.92
N LEU A 363 -23.37 -22.20 13.17
CA LEU A 363 -22.05 -22.55 13.71
C LEU A 363 -21.51 -23.85 13.10
N ALA A 364 -22.38 -24.83 12.85
CA ALA A 364 -22.01 -26.05 12.15
C ALA A 364 -21.62 -25.76 10.69
N ASP A 365 -22.42 -24.98 9.97
CA ASP A 365 -22.11 -24.53 8.60
C ASP A 365 -20.82 -23.71 8.55
N PHE A 366 -20.61 -22.83 9.53
CA PHE A 366 -19.38 -22.06 9.64
C PHE A 366 -18.16 -22.97 9.78
N ARG A 367 -18.23 -23.99 10.64
CA ARG A 367 -17.13 -24.93 10.87
C ARG A 367 -16.85 -25.82 9.66
N ASP A 368 -17.89 -26.34 9.03
CA ASP A 368 -17.75 -27.42 8.04
C ASP A 368 -17.60 -26.88 6.60
N ARG A 369 -18.18 -25.71 6.29
CA ARG A 369 -18.15 -25.10 4.96
C ARG A 369 -17.37 -23.79 4.92
N VAL A 370 -17.73 -22.81 5.75
CA VAL A 370 -17.16 -21.45 5.65
C VAL A 370 -15.68 -21.42 6.03
N LEU A 371 -15.31 -22.08 7.14
CA LEU A 371 -13.95 -22.04 7.65
C LEU A 371 -12.94 -22.72 6.70
N PRO A 372 -13.20 -23.90 6.12
CA PRO A 372 -12.32 -24.47 5.09
C PRO A 372 -12.18 -23.55 3.86
N LEU A 373 -13.28 -23.01 3.34
CA LEU A 373 -13.24 -22.09 2.19
C LEU A 373 -12.46 -20.81 2.50
N ALA A 374 -12.59 -20.26 3.71
CA ALA A 374 -11.83 -19.10 4.14
C ALA A 374 -10.33 -19.42 4.30
N GLN A 375 -9.99 -20.63 4.76
CA GLN A 375 -8.59 -21.08 4.84
C GLN A 375 -7.98 -21.24 3.45
N ASP A 376 -8.74 -21.78 2.49
CA ASP A 376 -8.28 -21.93 1.11
C ASP A 376 -8.14 -20.56 0.42
N ALA A 377 -9.08 -19.64 0.65
CA ALA A 377 -8.97 -18.25 0.19
C ALA A 377 -7.73 -17.53 0.78
N ALA A 378 -7.45 -17.73 2.07
CA ALA A 378 -6.28 -17.16 2.73
C ALA A 378 -4.96 -17.71 2.18
N ARG A 379 -4.93 -19.00 1.83
CA ARG A 379 -3.77 -19.62 1.17
C ARG A 379 -3.59 -19.08 -0.23
N LEU A 380 -4.67 -18.98 -1.00
CA LEU A 380 -4.63 -18.41 -2.34
C LEU A 380 -4.06 -16.99 -2.30
N ASP A 381 -4.53 -16.12 -1.40
CA ASP A 381 -3.98 -14.76 -1.21
C ASP A 381 -2.46 -14.78 -0.97
N GLY A 382 -1.99 -15.62 -0.04
CA GLY A 382 -0.56 -15.72 0.28
C GLY A 382 0.30 -16.19 -0.90
N THR A 383 -0.26 -16.99 -1.80
CA THR A 383 0.48 -17.58 -2.95
C THR A 383 0.32 -16.78 -4.24
N PHE A 384 -0.81 -16.10 -4.42
CA PHE A 384 -1.14 -15.36 -5.64
C PHE A 384 -0.14 -14.23 -5.91
N LYS A 385 0.33 -13.57 -4.85
CA LYS A 385 1.37 -12.53 -4.90
C LYS A 385 2.72 -12.99 -5.48
N TYR A 386 2.92 -14.30 -5.60
CA TYR A 386 4.16 -14.88 -6.13
C TYR A 386 3.88 -15.75 -7.37
N GLN A 387 2.63 -15.76 -7.85
CA GLN A 387 2.25 -16.56 -9.00
C GLN A 387 2.76 -15.89 -10.28
N ARG A 388 3.61 -16.62 -10.99
CA ARG A 388 4.21 -16.16 -12.24
C ARG A 388 3.24 -16.34 -13.39
N VAL A 389 3.26 -15.40 -14.32
CA VAL A 389 2.40 -15.43 -15.51
C VAL A 389 3.15 -15.92 -16.75
N THR A 390 2.40 -16.46 -17.70
CA THR A 390 2.92 -17.04 -18.95
C THR A 390 3.41 -15.96 -19.93
N GLU A 391 4.29 -16.36 -20.86
CA GLU A 391 5.23 -15.55 -21.66
C GLU A 391 4.70 -14.26 -22.33
N HIS A 392 3.41 -14.14 -22.64
CA HIS A 392 2.86 -12.98 -23.36
C HIS A 392 2.51 -11.79 -22.47
N GLU A 393 2.16 -12.02 -21.20
CA GLU A 393 1.79 -10.96 -20.27
C GLU A 393 2.97 -10.11 -19.79
N PRO A 394 4.16 -10.69 -19.50
CA PRO A 394 5.31 -9.91 -19.06
C PRO A 394 5.79 -8.88 -20.10
N GLN A 395 5.60 -9.15 -21.39
CA GLN A 395 5.92 -8.17 -22.46
C GLN A 395 4.96 -6.98 -22.43
N LYS A 396 3.66 -7.22 -22.19
CA LYS A 396 2.67 -6.15 -21.99
C LYS A 396 3.02 -5.32 -20.76
N VAL A 397 3.39 -5.97 -19.66
CA VAL A 397 3.81 -5.29 -18.41
C VAL A 397 5.04 -4.41 -18.66
N LEU A 398 6.02 -4.89 -19.43
CA LEU A 398 7.21 -4.13 -19.77
C LEU A 398 6.87 -2.89 -20.63
N GLN A 399 5.98 -3.02 -21.62
CA GLN A 399 5.52 -1.88 -22.42
C GLN A 399 4.76 -0.86 -21.57
N GLN A 400 3.81 -1.30 -20.75
CA GLN A 400 3.10 -0.44 -19.81
C GLN A 400 4.09 0.31 -18.93
N ARG A 401 5.04 -0.39 -18.32
CA ARG A 401 6.08 0.23 -17.49
C ARG A 401 6.86 1.31 -18.24
N ARG A 402 7.24 1.08 -19.51
CA ARG A 402 7.93 2.08 -20.33
C ARG A 402 7.08 3.32 -20.57
N GLU A 403 5.80 3.14 -20.90
CA GLU A 403 4.85 4.24 -21.08
C GLU A 403 4.69 5.04 -19.79
N TYR A 404 4.55 4.37 -18.66
CA TYR A 404 4.49 5.01 -17.34
C TYR A 404 5.75 5.80 -17.02
N MET A 405 6.95 5.24 -17.24
CA MET A 405 8.21 5.97 -17.03
C MET A 405 8.31 7.22 -17.91
N ASN A 406 7.89 7.11 -19.17
CA ASN A 406 7.93 8.24 -20.10
C ASN A 406 6.93 9.34 -19.70
N LYS A 407 5.72 8.96 -19.29
CA LYS A 407 4.71 9.90 -18.77
C LYS A 407 5.21 10.62 -17.52
N PHE A 408 5.91 9.89 -16.62
CA PHE A 408 6.53 10.48 -15.44
C PHE A 408 7.62 11.51 -15.82
N LEU A 409 8.50 11.17 -16.77
CA LEU A 409 9.55 12.08 -17.26
C LEU A 409 8.95 13.34 -17.89
N GLU A 410 7.90 13.21 -18.70
CA GLU A 410 7.19 14.33 -19.30
C GLU A 410 6.60 15.27 -18.25
N GLY A 411 6.00 14.72 -17.18
CA GLY A 411 5.50 15.50 -16.06
C GLY A 411 6.58 16.32 -15.33
N HIS A 412 7.80 15.80 -15.31
CA HIS A 412 8.97 16.45 -14.73
C HIS A 412 9.78 17.30 -15.73
N GLY A 413 9.30 17.46 -16.96
CA GLY A 413 9.98 18.23 -18.01
C GLY A 413 11.30 17.61 -18.49
N GLN A 414 11.52 16.31 -18.26
CA GLN A 414 12.69 15.59 -18.73
C GLN A 414 12.44 15.00 -20.12
N PRO A 415 13.48 14.85 -20.96
CA PRO A 415 13.31 14.25 -22.27
C PRO A 415 12.97 12.77 -22.14
N VAL A 416 12.06 12.32 -23.02
CA VAL A 416 11.65 10.93 -23.18
C VAL A 416 12.87 10.04 -23.48
N VAL A 417 12.96 8.89 -22.82
CA VAL A 417 14.01 7.91 -23.08
C VAL A 417 13.56 6.99 -24.20
N GLU A 418 14.32 6.96 -25.30
CA GLU A 418 14.10 5.99 -26.37
C GLU A 418 14.61 4.61 -25.93
N PHE A 419 13.68 3.68 -25.68
CA PHE A 419 14.02 2.30 -25.36
C PHE A 419 14.42 1.53 -26.62
N GLY A 420 15.62 0.96 -26.64
CA GLY A 420 16.12 0.18 -27.77
C GLY A 420 15.51 -1.23 -27.80
N GLY A 421 14.68 -1.53 -28.80
CA GLY A 421 14.18 -2.87 -29.11
C GLY A 421 13.03 -2.83 -30.11
N ASP A 422 12.99 -3.77 -31.06
CA ASP A 422 11.89 -3.91 -32.04
C ASP A 422 10.56 -4.05 -31.30
N THR A 423 9.75 -3.00 -31.36
CA THR A 423 8.43 -2.94 -30.73
C THR A 423 7.41 -3.66 -31.61
N LEU A 424 6.66 -4.60 -31.01
CA LEU A 424 5.31 -4.88 -31.49
C LEU A 424 4.51 -3.57 -31.34
N THR A 425 3.96 -3.07 -32.43
CA THR A 425 3.25 -1.79 -32.45
C THR A 425 1.94 -1.89 -31.69
N SER A 426 1.52 -0.78 -31.10
CA SER A 426 0.27 -0.64 -30.34
C SER A 426 -1.00 -1.06 -31.13
N GLU A 427 -0.95 -1.07 -32.46
CA GLU A 427 -2.04 -1.55 -33.33
C GLU A 427 -2.20 -3.09 -33.35
N GLU A 428 -1.13 -3.88 -33.17
CA GLU A 428 -1.25 -5.35 -33.13
C GLU A 428 -1.86 -5.83 -31.80
N LEU A 429 -1.64 -5.10 -30.70
CA LEU A 429 -2.09 -5.49 -29.36
C LEU A 429 -3.58 -5.19 -29.11
N LEU A 430 -4.10 -4.10 -29.67
CA LEU A 430 -5.54 -3.76 -29.63
C LEU A 430 -6.42 -4.74 -30.43
N SER A 431 -5.81 -5.61 -31.23
CA SER A 431 -6.54 -6.68 -31.95
C SER A 431 -6.72 -7.96 -31.12
N SER A 432 -6.16 -8.03 -29.90
CA SER A 432 -6.12 -9.24 -29.06
C SER A 432 -7.07 -9.22 -27.84
N ASP A 433 -8.09 -8.37 -27.85
CA ASP A 433 -9.11 -8.24 -26.78
C ASP A 433 -10.04 -9.48 -26.59
N GLU A 434 -9.65 -10.67 -27.07
CA GLU A 434 -10.43 -11.90 -26.91
C GLU A 434 -10.25 -12.60 -25.54
N PHE A 435 -9.46 -12.05 -24.60
CA PHE A 435 -9.08 -12.79 -23.38
C PHE A 435 -9.44 -12.14 -22.03
N THR A 436 -10.32 -11.14 -22.01
CA THR A 436 -11.07 -10.79 -20.78
C THR A 436 -12.05 -11.90 -20.36
N GLN A 437 -12.31 -12.87 -21.24
CA GLN A 437 -13.20 -14.00 -20.98
C GLN A 437 -12.69 -14.96 -19.88
N THR A 438 -11.40 -15.02 -19.55
CA THR A 438 -10.93 -15.92 -18.47
C THR A 438 -11.10 -15.34 -17.06
N ALA A 439 -11.10 -14.01 -16.91
CA ALA A 439 -11.46 -13.36 -15.65
C ALA A 439 -12.99 -13.37 -15.45
N GLU A 440 -13.76 -13.19 -16.53
CA GLU A 440 -15.20 -13.38 -16.51
C GLU A 440 -15.62 -14.85 -16.35
N GLN A 441 -14.85 -15.82 -16.85
CA GLN A 441 -15.12 -17.26 -16.64
C GLN A 441 -14.85 -17.71 -15.20
N ALA A 442 -13.98 -17.05 -14.45
CA ALA A 442 -13.86 -17.29 -13.01
C ALA A 442 -15.07 -16.75 -12.23
N GLN A 443 -15.80 -15.77 -12.77
CA GLN A 443 -17.08 -15.28 -12.23
C GLN A 443 -18.31 -16.04 -12.78
N GLN A 444 -18.27 -16.52 -14.02
CA GLN A 444 -19.39 -17.23 -14.68
C GLN A 444 -19.47 -18.73 -14.36
N VAL A 445 -18.47 -19.33 -13.72
CA VAL A 445 -18.56 -20.73 -13.27
C VAL A 445 -19.49 -20.90 -12.05
N HIS A 446 -20.09 -19.83 -11.52
CA HIS A 446 -21.02 -19.91 -10.39
C HIS A 446 -22.51 -19.57 -10.67
N ASP A 447 -22.88 -19.31 -11.93
CA ASP A 447 -24.27 -18.96 -12.34
C ASP A 447 -24.92 -20.00 -13.28
N VAL A 448 -24.65 -21.29 -13.08
CA VAL A 448 -25.37 -22.36 -13.79
C VAL A 448 -25.96 -23.34 -12.78
N GLU A 449 -27.15 -23.03 -12.28
CA GLU A 449 -28.22 -23.98 -11.97
C GLU A 449 -29.51 -23.20 -11.67
N ASP A 450 -30.14 -22.65 -12.72
CA ASP A 450 -31.55 -22.23 -12.68
C ASP A 450 -32.14 -22.38 -14.09
N VAL A 451 -32.34 -23.64 -14.49
CA VAL A 451 -33.20 -24.01 -15.61
C VAL A 451 -34.17 -25.07 -15.10
N ASP A 452 -35.34 -24.63 -14.65
CA ASP A 452 -36.64 -25.27 -14.94
C ASP A 452 -37.74 -24.59 -14.11
N ASP A 453 -38.42 -23.59 -14.69
CA ASP A 453 -39.89 -23.53 -14.64
C ASP A 453 -40.43 -22.37 -15.50
N LYS A 454 -40.78 -22.69 -16.75
CA LYS A 454 -41.69 -21.86 -17.56
C LYS A 454 -42.76 -22.74 -18.19
N SER A 455 -43.88 -22.85 -17.48
CA SER A 455 -45.22 -22.89 -18.08
C SER A 455 -46.16 -22.31 -17.01
N VAL A 456 -46.90 -21.23 -17.26
CA VAL A 456 -48.23 -21.28 -17.88
C VAL A 456 -48.67 -19.84 -18.22
N GLU A 457 -49.32 -19.71 -19.38
CA GLU A 457 -50.08 -18.57 -19.94
C GLU A 457 -51.11 -18.02 -18.91
N SER A 458 -51.65 -16.80 -18.91
CA SER A 458 -52.22 -16.02 -20.01
C SER A 458 -52.71 -14.65 -19.48
N SER A 459 -52.53 -13.60 -20.30
CA SER A 459 -53.46 -12.49 -20.60
C SER A 459 -54.42 -11.93 -19.54
N HIS A 460 -54.32 -10.62 -19.25
CA HIS A 460 -55.46 -9.70 -19.45
C HIS A 460 -55.02 -8.23 -19.57
N ASP A 461 -55.72 -7.54 -20.48
CA ASP A 461 -55.53 -6.17 -20.96
C ASP A 461 -56.11 -5.07 -20.04
N GLU A 462 -55.70 -3.82 -20.33
CA GLU A 462 -56.42 -2.53 -20.15
C GLU A 462 -56.76 -2.07 -18.70
N ALA A 463 -56.88 -0.79 -18.34
CA ALA A 463 -56.55 0.55 -18.84
C ALA A 463 -56.98 1.55 -17.70
N GLU A 464 -56.48 2.79 -17.76
CA GLU A 464 -57.08 4.04 -17.22
C GLU A 464 -57.22 4.20 -15.67
N GLU A 465 -56.49 5.13 -15.06
CA GLU A 465 -56.86 6.54 -14.82
C GLU A 465 -58.02 6.70 -13.82
N TYR A 466 -57.75 7.21 -12.61
CA TYR A 466 -58.64 8.14 -11.90
C TYR A 466 -57.89 8.93 -10.80
N GLU A 467 -58.11 10.24 -10.85
CA GLU A 467 -57.68 11.26 -9.90
C GLU A 467 -58.32 11.11 -8.50
N SER A 468 -57.53 11.48 -7.48
CA SER A 468 -57.82 12.43 -6.38
C SER A 468 -59.03 12.29 -5.42
N ILE A 469 -58.77 12.81 -4.20
CA ILE A 469 -59.67 13.25 -3.11
C ILE A 469 -59.92 12.21 -2.00
N SER A 470 -59.30 12.42 -0.83
CA SER A 470 -60.00 13.06 0.30
C SER A 470 -59.07 13.32 1.50
N GLU A 471 -58.94 14.60 1.83
CA GLU A 471 -58.58 15.09 3.18
C GLU A 471 -59.68 14.71 4.19
N GLN A 472 -59.28 14.40 5.42
CA GLN A 472 -60.00 14.73 6.67
C GLN A 472 -59.02 14.47 7.83
N SER A 473 -58.33 15.50 8.34
CA SER A 473 -58.75 16.34 9.47
C SER A 473 -58.96 15.57 10.77
N HIS A 474 -58.00 15.65 11.70
CA HIS A 474 -58.27 15.73 13.15
C HIS A 474 -57.19 16.61 13.80
N SER A 475 -57.57 17.87 13.99
CA SER A 475 -57.06 18.78 15.00
C SER A 475 -57.81 18.53 16.30
N ASP A 476 -57.09 18.57 17.43
CA ASP A 476 -57.45 19.23 18.68
C ASP A 476 -56.15 19.21 19.52
N GLU A 477 -55.48 20.34 19.72
CA GLU A 477 -55.71 21.29 20.83
C GLU A 477 -55.50 20.61 22.20
N SER A 478 -54.71 21.11 23.14
CA SER A 478 -54.14 22.45 23.33
C SER A 478 -53.18 22.41 24.53
N ASP A 479 -52.27 23.38 24.55
CA ASP A 479 -51.78 24.16 25.70
C ASP A 479 -51.26 23.43 26.96
N ASP A 480 -49.98 23.62 27.29
CA ASP A 480 -49.66 24.70 28.23
C ASP A 480 -48.18 25.14 28.16
N SER A 481 -48.04 26.44 28.33
CA SER A 481 -46.88 27.28 28.60
C SER A 481 -45.95 26.73 29.71
N SER A 482 -44.70 27.14 29.92
CA SER A 482 -44.07 28.46 29.85
C SER A 482 -42.57 28.31 30.19
N ASP A 483 -41.79 29.23 29.64
CA ASP A 483 -40.67 29.95 30.25
C ASP A 483 -39.45 29.25 30.90
N SER A 484 -38.30 29.71 30.36
CA SER A 484 -37.21 30.37 31.09
C SER A 484 -35.97 29.54 31.48
N SER A 485 -34.91 29.84 30.71
CA SER A 485 -33.59 30.30 31.15
C SER A 485 -32.79 29.54 32.22
N SER A 486 -31.54 29.32 31.80
CA SER A 486 -30.29 29.60 32.52
C SER A 486 -29.73 28.57 33.51
N SER A 487 -28.51 28.16 33.13
CA SER A 487 -27.31 28.08 33.97
C SER A 487 -27.15 27.01 35.05
N SER A 488 -25.93 26.46 35.04
CA SER A 488 -25.06 26.09 36.17
C SER A 488 -24.81 24.60 36.44
N SER A 489 -23.61 24.18 36.00
CA SER A 489 -22.55 23.50 36.77
C SER A 489 -22.90 22.71 38.05
N SER A 490 -22.48 21.44 38.08
CA SER A 490 -21.81 20.76 39.22
C SER A 490 -21.35 19.37 38.75
N SER A 491 -20.03 19.15 38.59
CA SER A 491 -19.14 18.52 39.58
C SER A 491 -19.58 17.11 40.01
N SER A 492 -18.93 16.09 39.45
CA SER A 492 -18.92 14.74 40.03
C SER A 492 -17.51 14.43 40.55
N ASP A 493 -17.43 14.35 41.87
CA ASP A 493 -16.39 13.63 42.59
C ASP A 493 -16.46 12.15 42.23
N ARG A 494 -15.30 11.55 41.92
CA ARG A 494 -15.08 10.11 42.09
C ARG A 494 -13.65 9.88 42.58
N SER A 495 -13.55 9.72 43.89
CA SER A 495 -12.53 8.94 44.56
C SER A 495 -13.06 7.51 44.76
N GLY A 496 -12.21 6.53 44.51
CA GLY A 496 -12.49 5.10 44.55
C GLY A 496 -11.62 4.33 43.58
#